data_AF-A0A5S9IV22-F1
#
_entry.id   AF-A0A5S9IV22-F1
#
_cell.length_a   1.000
_cell.length_b   1.000
_cell.length_c   1.000
_cell.angle_alpha   90.00
_cell.angle_beta   90.00
_cell.angle_gamma   90.00
#
_symmetry.space_group_name_H-M   'P 1'
#
loop_
_entity.id
_entity.type
_entity.pdbx_description
1 polymer ?
#
loop_
_entity_poly.entity_id
_entity_poly.type
_entity_poly.pdbx_seq_one_letter_code
_entity_poly.pdbx_strand_id
1 'polypeptide(L)'
;MKKVFAVLFLISFCVFADDGQDVEKLKEEVEFLKQAVKALIEKDQKSQKEVQTLKQEIEQLKNRDEQHTKNHQNLQRLQREVEQLKKSKVTKPDPFADEFTNPFVEEEETTLEDPFTDLFTEEDILLEDEVVDDDEEDPDNISESTTLEIEDDFGEEDETEFYLRNSGKDVQGGYLAQQSRRLTDNVLTLSGFFSLEYSDFQTNSSTVESLFPSEGTFNNSHINLYLDARFHESFRFFTELRFLYQPFTEVFELGQVNRSGEVIIERAWAEWEYRDWLKLRGGTFFIPYGIWNLEHGAPILLSTFTPILLRRQIFPERTTGVQANGLIDFDFFDVKYYAWIGNGKVQIEEAALPTQDNQNNKAYGGRVEIQFPYTGVFRELTFGISGYTGKVQGQEFNGADIQNLIAQVFIAEGNQQVIVDLELDGVSAIGEPLDEYRDRAIGFDFRFRFHNFFFQSEFIVNFVKPLKTAVGPVTGLPVKSGSFEEYGGYMQFAYEFDISRYNLVGLLTPFARLGIVQANNDVAKELGSFSEYTFGVNWKVNPAVVLKAEYIIIQFADVKDRDFGAFFSSFNVSF
;
A
#
# COMPACT_ATOMS: atom_id res chain seq x y z
N MET A 1 20.03 15.49 -8.43
CA MET A 1 19.27 14.46 -9.19
C MET A 1 19.37 14.57 -10.71
N LYS A 2 18.91 15.63 -11.40
CA LYS A 2 18.91 15.71 -12.89
C LYS A 2 20.28 15.45 -13.57
N LYS A 3 21.37 15.86 -12.93
CA LYS A 3 22.76 15.62 -13.41
C LYS A 3 23.17 14.14 -13.36
N VAL A 4 22.68 13.37 -12.38
CA VAL A 4 22.96 11.94 -12.24
C VAL A 4 22.14 11.13 -13.24
N PHE A 5 20.88 11.51 -13.46
CA PHE A 5 20.02 10.93 -14.51
C PHE A 5 20.58 11.10 -15.92
N ALA A 6 21.06 12.30 -16.27
CA ALA A 6 21.67 12.54 -17.59
C ALA A 6 22.92 11.66 -17.82
N VAL A 7 23.72 11.43 -16.76
CA VAL A 7 24.92 10.58 -16.82
C VAL A 7 24.56 9.09 -16.93
N LEU A 8 23.58 8.61 -16.16
CA LEU A 8 23.12 7.22 -16.24
C LEU A 8 22.44 6.90 -17.59
N PHE A 9 21.67 7.84 -18.14
CA PHE A 9 21.05 7.72 -19.46
C PHE A 9 22.08 7.72 -20.60
N LEU A 10 23.18 8.48 -20.44
CA LEU A 10 24.33 8.45 -21.37
C LEU A 10 25.06 7.10 -21.32
N ILE A 11 25.26 6.53 -20.13
CA ILE A 11 25.91 5.22 -19.96
C ILE A 11 25.08 4.10 -20.59
N SER A 12 23.74 4.14 -20.50
CA SER A 12 22.91 3.10 -21.10
C SER A 12 22.96 3.10 -22.62
N PHE A 13 23.06 4.27 -23.28
CA PHE A 13 23.17 4.36 -24.74
C PHE A 13 24.53 3.88 -25.26
N CYS A 14 25.62 4.10 -24.52
CA CYS A 14 26.96 3.65 -24.93
C CYS A 14 27.13 2.13 -24.94
N VAL A 15 26.23 1.36 -24.30
CA VAL A 15 26.31 -0.10 -24.21
C VAL A 15 25.71 -0.80 -25.44
N PHE A 16 24.99 -0.09 -26.32
CA PHE A 16 24.25 -0.69 -27.45
C PHE A 16 24.76 -0.32 -28.86
N ALA A 17 25.90 0.35 -28.99
CA ALA A 17 26.44 0.73 -30.31
C ALA A 17 27.41 -0.32 -30.85
N ASP A 18 26.96 -1.13 -31.81
CA ASP A 18 27.73 -2.27 -32.35
C ASP A 18 28.46 -1.95 -33.69
N ASP A 19 28.24 -0.77 -34.30
CA ASP A 19 28.90 -0.37 -35.56
C ASP A 19 29.45 1.08 -35.55
N GLY A 20 30.51 1.32 -36.33
CA GLY A 20 31.29 2.57 -36.35
C GLY A 20 30.52 3.81 -36.84
N GLN A 21 29.42 3.64 -37.58
CA GLN A 21 28.54 4.75 -37.95
C GLN A 21 27.67 5.25 -36.78
N ASP A 22 27.27 4.36 -35.87
CA ASP A 22 26.49 4.72 -34.68
C ASP A 22 27.33 5.51 -33.67
N VAL A 23 28.65 5.29 -33.66
CA VAL A 23 29.59 5.98 -32.76
C VAL A 23 29.71 7.48 -33.10
N GLU A 24 29.75 7.87 -34.38
CA GLU A 24 29.82 9.30 -34.74
C GLU A 24 28.51 10.03 -34.44
N LYS A 25 27.36 9.40 -34.73
CA LYS A 25 26.06 9.96 -34.35
C LYS A 25 25.90 10.10 -32.84
N LEU A 26 26.38 9.12 -32.07
CA LEU A 26 26.41 9.19 -30.61
C LEU A 26 27.32 10.31 -30.11
N LYS A 27 28.46 10.59 -30.75
CA LYS A 27 29.33 11.73 -30.36
C LYS A 27 28.62 13.06 -30.54
N GLU A 28 27.88 13.25 -31.63
CA GLU A 28 27.10 14.47 -31.87
C GLU A 28 25.98 14.64 -30.82
N GLU A 29 25.26 13.57 -30.50
CA GLU A 29 24.22 13.58 -29.45
C GLU A 29 24.81 13.83 -28.05
N VAL A 30 25.97 13.26 -27.73
CA VAL A 30 26.70 13.51 -26.48
C VAL A 30 27.10 14.98 -26.35
N GLU A 31 27.62 15.60 -27.42
CA GLU A 31 27.98 17.03 -27.40
C GLU A 31 26.74 17.93 -27.28
N PHE A 32 25.65 17.61 -27.95
CA PHE A 32 24.37 18.31 -27.78
C PHE A 32 23.89 18.23 -26.32
N LEU A 33 23.93 17.03 -25.72
CA LEU A 33 23.52 16.83 -24.32
C LEU A 33 24.44 17.56 -23.35
N LYS A 34 25.76 17.61 -23.58
CA LYS A 34 26.69 18.42 -22.77
C LYS A 34 26.32 19.90 -22.78
N GLN A 35 25.95 20.44 -23.95
CA GLN A 35 25.50 21.83 -24.05
C GLN A 35 24.17 22.06 -23.31
N ALA A 36 23.21 21.14 -23.44
CA ALA A 36 21.94 21.21 -22.72
C ALA A 36 22.13 21.15 -21.18
N VAL A 37 23.01 20.26 -20.70
CA VAL A 37 23.37 20.16 -19.27
C VAL A 37 24.04 21.44 -18.79
N LYS A 38 24.93 22.04 -19.59
CA LYS A 38 25.56 23.33 -19.25
C LYS A 38 24.54 24.46 -19.12
N ALA A 39 23.60 24.57 -20.06
CA ALA A 39 22.52 25.55 -20.00
C ALA A 39 21.61 25.36 -18.77
N LEU A 40 21.32 24.11 -18.40
CA LEU A 40 20.58 23.80 -17.17
C LEU A 40 21.34 24.18 -15.90
N ILE A 41 22.67 24.01 -15.87
CA ILE A 41 23.53 24.45 -14.75
C ILE A 41 23.49 25.96 -14.60
N GLU A 42 23.59 26.71 -15.70
CA GLU A 42 23.53 28.17 -15.68
C GLU A 42 22.16 28.67 -15.21
N LYS A 43 21.06 28.01 -15.63
CA LYS A 43 19.70 28.31 -15.15
C LYS A 43 19.55 28.05 -13.65
N ASP A 44 20.07 26.93 -13.15
CA ASP A 44 20.04 26.59 -11.72
C ASP A 44 20.83 27.61 -10.88
N GLN A 45 22.02 28.00 -11.33
CA GLN A 45 22.82 29.05 -10.67
C GLN A 45 22.09 30.39 -10.64
N LYS A 46 21.35 30.75 -11.71
CA LYS A 46 20.52 31.96 -11.73
C LYS A 46 19.38 31.87 -10.70
N SER A 47 18.65 30.75 -10.66
CA SER A 47 17.58 30.54 -9.67
C SER A 47 18.09 30.54 -8.24
N GLN A 48 19.28 29.97 -7.96
CA GLN A 48 19.89 30.04 -6.64
C GLN A 48 20.23 31.48 -6.21
N LYS A 49 20.69 32.33 -7.14
CA LYS A 49 20.90 33.76 -6.85
C LYS A 49 19.59 34.48 -6.56
N GLU A 50 18.52 34.18 -7.28
CA GLU A 50 17.18 34.75 -7.02
C GLU A 50 16.67 34.34 -5.63
N VAL A 51 16.82 33.07 -5.24
CA VAL A 51 16.47 32.59 -3.89
C VAL A 51 17.29 33.27 -2.81
N GLN A 52 18.59 33.49 -3.02
CA GLN A 52 19.42 34.22 -2.07
C GLN A 52 18.98 35.68 -1.91
N THR A 53 18.63 36.36 -3.00
CA THR A 53 18.08 37.72 -2.98
C THR A 53 16.76 37.76 -2.20
N LEU A 54 15.84 36.83 -2.45
CA LEU A 54 14.57 36.74 -1.72
C LEU A 54 14.77 36.48 -0.22
N LYS A 55 15.73 35.63 0.15
CA LYS A 55 16.09 35.41 1.57
C LYS A 55 16.58 36.70 2.25
N GLN A 56 17.39 37.49 1.56
CA GLN A 56 17.84 38.79 2.08
C GLN A 56 16.68 39.78 2.22
N GLU A 57 15.73 39.79 1.28
CA GLU A 57 14.54 40.65 1.33
C GLU A 57 13.61 40.26 2.49
N ILE A 58 13.36 38.96 2.70
CA ILE A 58 12.60 38.45 3.86
C ILE A 58 13.26 38.87 5.18
N GLU A 59 14.58 38.78 5.27
CA GLU A 59 15.32 39.20 6.46
C GLU A 59 15.21 40.71 6.71
N GLN A 60 15.25 41.53 5.67
CA GLN A 60 15.00 42.98 5.78
C GLN A 60 13.57 43.28 6.26
N LEU A 61 12.57 42.53 5.78
CA LEU A 61 11.18 42.68 6.22
C LEU A 61 11.01 42.31 7.70
N LYS A 62 11.64 41.22 8.17
CA LYS A 62 11.65 40.85 9.60
C LYS A 62 12.23 41.97 10.47
N ASN A 63 13.37 42.51 10.08
CA ASN A 63 14.01 43.63 10.81
C ASN A 63 13.13 44.88 10.84
N ARG A 64 12.37 45.17 9.77
CA ARG A 64 11.40 46.26 9.76
C ARG A 64 10.24 46.01 10.71
N ASP A 65 9.72 44.80 10.75
CA ASP A 65 8.61 44.43 11.64
C ASP A 65 9.00 44.51 13.12
N GLU A 66 10.20 44.05 13.47
CA GLU A 66 10.76 44.24 14.81
C GLU A 66 10.88 45.73 15.19
N GLN A 67 11.31 46.57 14.25
CA GLN A 67 11.39 48.01 14.47
C GLN A 67 9.98 48.64 14.64
N HIS A 68 8.99 48.19 13.88
CA HIS A 68 7.59 48.61 14.04
C HIS A 68 7.04 48.22 15.42
N THR A 69 7.35 47.00 15.88
CA THR A 69 6.97 46.52 17.21
C THR A 69 7.59 47.37 18.32
N LYS A 70 8.89 47.69 18.22
CA LYS A 70 9.57 48.61 19.17
C LYS A 70 8.94 50.01 19.17
N ASN A 71 8.61 50.54 17.99
CA ASN A 71 7.93 51.84 17.89
C ASN A 71 6.54 51.82 18.53
N HIS A 72 5.78 50.72 18.35
CA HIS A 72 4.47 50.55 18.97
C HIS A 72 4.56 50.52 20.50
N GLN A 73 5.53 49.77 21.05
CA GLN A 73 5.78 49.73 22.50
C GLN A 73 6.16 51.12 23.06
N ASN A 74 6.98 51.89 22.35
CA ASN A 74 7.33 53.26 22.74
C ASN A 74 6.10 54.19 22.74
N LEU A 75 5.21 54.06 21.75
CA LEU A 75 3.98 54.84 21.69
C LEU A 75 3.07 54.54 22.89
N GLN A 76 2.88 53.26 23.21
CA GLN A 76 2.10 52.84 24.39
C GLN A 76 2.68 53.36 25.71
N ARG A 77 4.02 53.42 25.82
CA ARG A 77 4.70 54.00 26.97
C ARG A 77 4.41 55.50 27.09
N LEU A 78 4.54 56.25 25.99
CA LEU A 78 4.27 57.69 25.97
C LEU A 78 2.80 58.00 26.31
N GLN A 79 1.85 57.19 25.83
CA GLN A 79 0.43 57.32 26.19
C GLN A 79 0.21 57.18 27.70
N ARG A 80 0.85 56.19 28.34
CA ARG A 80 0.79 56.00 29.80
C ARG A 80 1.38 57.19 30.56
N GLU A 81 2.51 57.74 30.11
CA GLU A 81 3.13 58.93 30.71
C GLU A 81 2.22 60.18 30.59
N VAL A 82 1.56 60.37 29.44
CA VAL A 82 0.59 61.46 29.25
C VAL A 82 -0.62 61.32 30.18
N GLU A 83 -1.15 60.12 30.35
CA GLU A 83 -2.26 59.87 31.29
C GLU A 83 -1.87 60.14 32.75
N GLN A 84 -0.67 59.73 33.17
CA GLN A 84 -0.15 60.02 34.50
C GLN A 84 0.00 61.53 34.74
N LEU A 85 0.50 62.26 33.73
CA LEU A 85 0.61 63.72 33.80
C LEU A 85 -0.75 64.40 33.90
N LYS A 86 -1.76 63.92 33.15
CA LYS A 86 -3.15 64.41 33.27
C LYS A 86 -3.71 64.19 34.68
N LYS A 87 -3.49 63.01 35.27
CA LYS A 87 -3.91 62.70 36.65
C LYS A 87 -3.20 63.59 37.68
N SER A 88 -1.92 63.90 37.48
CA SER A 88 -1.15 64.75 38.41
C SER A 88 -1.54 66.24 38.40
N LYS A 89 -2.20 66.74 37.35
CA LYS A 89 -2.65 68.14 37.25
C LYS A 89 -4.05 68.39 37.85
N VAL A 90 -4.75 67.36 38.30
CA VAL A 90 -6.09 67.47 38.93
C VAL A 90 -5.96 67.28 40.44
N THR A 91 -5.28 68.20 41.11
CA THR A 91 -5.44 68.43 42.55
C THR A 91 -4.91 69.83 42.91
N LYS A 92 -5.78 70.83 42.79
CA LYS A 92 -5.85 71.90 43.78
C LYS A 92 -7.30 71.89 44.28
N PRO A 93 -7.55 71.63 45.57
CA PRO A 93 -8.88 71.74 46.12
C PRO A 93 -9.28 73.22 46.12
N ASP A 94 -10.45 73.50 45.54
CA ASP A 94 -11.12 74.78 45.67
C ASP A 94 -11.80 74.82 47.06
N PRO A 95 -11.44 75.76 47.97
CA PRO A 95 -11.90 75.73 49.36
C PRO A 95 -13.29 76.35 49.59
N PHE A 96 -14.13 76.55 48.56
CA PHE A 96 -15.46 77.14 48.74
C PHE A 96 -16.52 76.49 47.84
N ALA A 97 -17.18 75.45 48.34
CA ALA A 97 -18.51 75.05 47.86
C ALA A 97 -19.20 74.20 48.94
N ASP A 98 -19.63 74.88 50.00
CA ASP A 98 -20.61 74.36 50.95
C ASP A 98 -22.04 74.49 50.37
N GLU A 99 -22.88 73.57 50.83
CA GLU A 99 -24.35 73.59 50.89
C GLU A 99 -25.13 73.67 49.56
N PHE A 100 -25.74 72.54 49.16
CA PHE A 100 -27.20 72.47 48.95
C PHE A 100 -27.66 71.00 48.92
N THR A 101 -28.61 70.69 49.79
CA THR A 101 -29.35 69.43 49.96
C THR A 101 -30.39 69.18 48.86
N ASN A 102 -30.55 67.94 48.37
CA ASN A 102 -31.83 67.18 48.39
C ASN A 102 -31.69 65.74 47.80
N PRO A 103 -32.64 64.81 48.07
CA PRO A 103 -32.48 63.36 48.03
C PRO A 103 -33.30 62.69 46.90
N PHE A 104 -33.35 61.34 46.93
CA PHE A 104 -33.94 60.38 45.97
C PHE A 104 -32.99 60.06 44.82
N VAL A 105 -32.60 58.80 44.56
CA VAL A 105 -33.44 57.65 44.17
C VAL A 105 -32.71 56.34 44.53
N GLU A 106 -33.43 55.39 45.12
CA GLU A 106 -33.05 53.97 45.20
C GLU A 106 -33.20 53.33 43.82
N GLU A 107 -32.16 52.65 43.32
CA GLU A 107 -32.31 51.65 42.27
C GLU A 107 -31.63 50.35 42.72
N GLU A 108 -32.39 49.27 42.55
CA GLU A 108 -32.19 47.91 43.01
C GLU A 108 -30.97 47.24 42.35
N GLU A 109 -30.08 46.68 43.16
CA GLU A 109 -29.16 45.62 42.74
C GLU A 109 -29.96 44.31 42.61
N THR A 110 -30.17 43.87 41.37
CA THR A 110 -30.65 42.52 41.06
C THR A 110 -29.46 41.59 40.93
N THR A 111 -29.28 40.73 41.93
CA THR A 111 -28.40 39.55 41.87
C THR A 111 -29.05 38.50 40.96
N LEU A 112 -28.42 38.20 39.82
CA LEU A 112 -28.75 37.04 39.00
C LEU A 112 -28.23 35.78 39.69
N GLU A 113 -29.14 34.93 40.14
CA GLU A 113 -28.87 33.57 40.59
C GLU A 113 -28.69 32.62 39.38
N ASP A 114 -27.70 31.74 39.51
CA ASP A 114 -27.25 30.71 38.59
C ASP A 114 -28.04 29.41 38.86
N PRO A 115 -28.87 28.87 37.94
CA PRO A 115 -29.69 27.70 38.22
C PRO A 115 -29.26 26.49 37.39
N PHE A 116 -28.09 25.90 37.64
CA PHE A 116 -27.80 24.53 37.17
C PHE A 116 -26.83 23.80 38.10
N THR A 117 -27.35 23.27 39.20
CA THR A 117 -26.72 22.14 39.90
C THR A 117 -27.80 21.43 40.69
N ASP A 118 -28.25 20.29 40.18
CA ASP A 118 -28.79 19.14 40.93
C ASP A 118 -29.56 18.26 39.94
N LEU A 119 -29.05 17.06 39.68
CA LEU A 119 -29.81 15.86 39.28
C LEU A 119 -28.81 14.70 39.07
N PHE A 120 -28.39 14.09 40.17
CA PHE A 120 -28.00 12.68 40.20
C PHE A 120 -28.78 12.05 41.35
N THR A 121 -29.70 11.16 41.02
CA THR A 121 -30.31 10.23 41.98
C THR A 121 -30.12 8.82 41.44
N GLU A 122 -29.52 7.99 42.28
CA GLU A 122 -29.47 6.54 42.19
C GLU A 122 -30.89 5.98 42.30
N GLU A 123 -31.23 4.98 41.49
CA GLU A 123 -32.22 3.98 41.89
C GLU A 123 -31.97 2.64 41.15
N ASP A 124 -31.85 1.60 41.97
CA ASP A 124 -31.79 0.18 41.65
C ASP A 124 -33.08 -0.31 40.98
N ILE A 125 -32.99 -1.19 39.95
CA ILE A 125 -34.02 -2.20 39.68
C ILE A 125 -33.38 -3.53 39.21
N LEU A 126 -33.82 -4.59 39.87
CA LEU A 126 -33.49 -6.01 39.74
C LEU A 126 -34.20 -6.71 38.55
N LEU A 127 -33.56 -7.77 38.06
CA LEU A 127 -34.07 -9.08 37.59
C LEU A 127 -35.36 -9.13 36.74
N GLU A 128 -35.24 -9.72 35.56
CA GLU A 128 -36.18 -10.76 35.12
C GLU A 128 -35.49 -11.74 34.13
N ASP A 129 -35.51 -13.02 34.52
CA ASP A 129 -35.22 -14.18 33.69
C ASP A 129 -36.34 -14.35 32.66
N GLU A 130 -36.01 -14.65 31.40
CA GLU A 130 -36.97 -15.28 30.50
C GLU A 130 -36.35 -16.48 29.78
N VAL A 131 -36.88 -17.63 30.17
CA VAL A 131 -36.73 -18.97 29.60
C VAL A 131 -37.66 -19.07 28.40
N VAL A 132 -37.17 -19.53 27.26
CA VAL A 132 -38.00 -20.18 26.23
C VAL A 132 -37.27 -21.42 25.73
N ASP A 133 -37.87 -22.56 26.05
CA ASP A 133 -37.59 -23.89 25.56
C ASP A 133 -38.25 -24.15 24.19
N ASP A 134 -37.74 -25.19 23.54
CA ASP A 134 -38.36 -26.10 22.56
C ASP A 134 -38.72 -25.60 21.15
N ASP A 135 -38.06 -26.20 20.14
CA ASP A 135 -38.73 -27.26 19.37
C ASP A 135 -37.72 -28.11 18.58
N GLU A 136 -37.87 -29.42 18.77
CA GLU A 136 -37.31 -30.52 17.99
C GLU A 136 -37.88 -30.51 16.55
N GLU A 137 -37.09 -30.92 15.55
CA GLU A 137 -37.60 -31.84 14.52
C GLU A 137 -36.45 -32.57 13.78
N ASP A 138 -36.72 -33.86 13.55
CA ASP A 138 -35.85 -34.97 13.15
C ASP A 138 -35.34 -34.92 11.68
N PRO A 139 -34.40 -35.83 11.32
CA PRO A 139 -33.79 -35.93 10.00
C PRO A 139 -34.45 -37.01 9.12
N ASP A 140 -34.59 -36.73 7.82
CA ASP A 140 -34.79 -37.76 6.79
C ASP A 140 -34.11 -37.28 5.49
N ASN A 141 -33.05 -37.96 5.02
CA ASN A 141 -33.08 -39.15 4.17
C ASN A 141 -33.51 -38.82 2.74
N ILE A 142 -32.58 -38.87 1.77
CA ILE A 142 -32.77 -39.38 0.40
C ILE A 142 -31.40 -39.69 -0.21
N SER A 143 -31.30 -40.96 -0.61
CA SER A 143 -30.34 -41.60 -1.49
C SER A 143 -30.35 -41.03 -2.91
N GLU A 144 -29.23 -41.09 -3.62
CA GLU A 144 -29.12 -41.92 -4.84
C GLU A 144 -27.69 -41.89 -5.40
N SER A 145 -27.11 -43.09 -5.42
CA SER A 145 -25.90 -43.43 -6.14
C SER A 145 -26.21 -43.58 -7.63
N THR A 146 -25.47 -42.89 -8.51
CA THR A 146 -25.43 -43.24 -9.94
C THR A 146 -24.03 -43.74 -10.28
N THR A 147 -23.93 -45.06 -10.38
CA THR A 147 -22.84 -45.77 -11.06
C THR A 147 -22.96 -45.55 -12.56
N LEU A 148 -21.92 -44.97 -13.17
CA LEU A 148 -21.73 -44.93 -14.61
C LEU A 148 -20.64 -45.95 -14.96
N GLU A 149 -21.09 -47.09 -15.48
CA GLU A 149 -20.28 -48.02 -16.25
C GLU A 149 -19.97 -47.37 -17.60
N ILE A 150 -18.69 -47.30 -17.97
CA ILE A 150 -18.27 -47.05 -19.36
C ILE A 150 -17.43 -48.26 -19.76
N GLU A 151 -17.99 -49.00 -20.71
CA GLU A 151 -17.38 -50.14 -21.38
C GLU A 151 -16.16 -49.70 -22.21
N ASP A 152 -15.11 -50.52 -22.11
CA ASP A 152 -14.07 -50.68 -23.13
C ASP A 152 -14.70 -51.08 -24.46
N ASP A 153 -14.28 -50.51 -25.60
CA ASP A 153 -13.77 -51.31 -26.72
C ASP A 153 -13.22 -50.47 -27.91
N PHE A 154 -12.24 -51.10 -28.57
CA PHE A 154 -11.68 -50.92 -29.92
C PHE A 154 -10.76 -49.75 -30.30
N GLY A 155 -9.56 -50.14 -30.74
CA GLY A 155 -8.93 -49.54 -31.92
C GLY A 155 -7.40 -49.67 -31.99
N GLU A 156 -6.90 -50.87 -32.28
CA GLU A 156 -5.54 -51.12 -32.79
C GLU A 156 -5.34 -50.57 -34.22
N GLU A 157 -4.06 -50.49 -34.61
CA GLU A 157 -3.49 -50.20 -35.95
C GLU A 157 -3.35 -48.69 -36.29
N ASP A 158 -2.22 -48.16 -36.78
CA ASP A 158 -1.06 -48.80 -37.38
C ASP A 158 0.17 -47.87 -37.38
N GLU A 159 1.34 -48.48 -37.45
CA GLU A 159 2.68 -47.91 -37.45
C GLU A 159 3.05 -47.20 -38.77
N THR A 160 3.95 -46.21 -38.71
CA THR A 160 5.16 -46.03 -39.58
C THR A 160 5.77 -44.64 -39.34
N GLU A 161 6.84 -44.53 -38.54
CA GLU A 161 8.26 -44.51 -38.95
C GLU A 161 8.64 -43.53 -40.08
N PHE A 162 9.33 -42.42 -39.75
CA PHE A 162 10.57 -42.02 -40.46
C PHE A 162 11.46 -40.99 -39.70
N TYR A 163 12.58 -41.50 -39.18
CA TYR A 163 13.94 -40.93 -39.02
C TYR A 163 14.33 -39.89 -37.92
N LEU A 164 14.71 -40.50 -36.80
CA LEU A 164 15.86 -40.27 -35.90
C LEU A 164 17.10 -39.51 -36.44
N ARG A 165 17.66 -38.60 -35.61
CA ARG A 165 19.09 -38.59 -35.26
C ARG A 165 19.47 -37.82 -33.97
N ASN A 166 19.78 -38.60 -32.91
CA ASN A 166 20.84 -38.48 -31.90
C ASN A 166 21.21 -37.14 -31.22
N SER A 167 20.99 -37.05 -29.90
CA SER A 167 21.96 -37.46 -28.85
C SER A 167 21.37 -37.11 -27.47
N GLY A 168 20.94 -38.06 -26.64
CA GLY A 168 21.80 -38.91 -25.82
C GLY A 168 21.82 -38.40 -24.38
N LYS A 169 20.82 -38.78 -23.56
CA LYS A 169 20.87 -38.82 -22.08
C LYS A 169 19.76 -39.73 -21.53
N ASP A 170 20.21 -40.84 -20.93
CA ASP A 170 19.57 -41.79 -20.02
C ASP A 170 18.04 -41.72 -19.79
N VAL A 171 17.30 -42.63 -20.46
CA VAL A 171 15.86 -42.86 -20.18
C VAL A 171 15.64 -44.02 -19.19
N GLN A 172 16.64 -44.87 -18.91
CA GLN A 172 16.52 -45.94 -17.90
C GLN A 172 17.12 -45.61 -16.52
N GLY A 173 17.86 -44.51 -16.39
CA GLY A 173 18.27 -43.97 -15.08
C GLY A 173 17.21 -43.09 -14.40
N GLY A 174 16.17 -42.67 -15.14
CA GLY A 174 15.15 -41.72 -14.67
C GLY A 174 14.15 -42.32 -13.67
N TYR A 175 13.81 -43.60 -13.78
CA TYR A 175 12.80 -44.23 -12.91
C TYR A 175 13.36 -44.53 -11.50
N LEU A 176 14.63 -44.93 -11.40
CA LEU A 176 15.31 -45.13 -10.11
C LEU A 176 15.81 -43.80 -9.51
N ALA A 177 16.04 -42.76 -10.31
CA ALA A 177 16.30 -41.39 -9.82
C ALA A 177 15.01 -40.65 -9.40
N GLN A 178 13.86 -40.95 -10.00
CA GLN A 178 12.55 -40.54 -9.51
C GLN A 178 12.20 -41.27 -8.21
N GLN A 179 12.46 -42.59 -8.11
CA GLN A 179 12.23 -43.32 -6.87
C GLN A 179 13.26 -43.02 -5.76
N SER A 180 14.50 -42.65 -6.08
CA SER A 180 15.47 -42.20 -5.06
C SER A 180 15.24 -40.76 -4.62
N ARG A 181 14.67 -39.90 -5.48
CA ARG A 181 14.12 -38.59 -5.05
C ARG A 181 12.89 -38.73 -4.17
N ARG A 182 12.03 -39.74 -4.42
CA ARG A 182 10.92 -40.16 -3.53
C ARG A 182 11.37 -40.72 -2.17
N LEU A 183 12.69 -40.82 -1.89
CA LEU A 183 13.23 -41.38 -0.64
C LEU A 183 14.06 -40.37 0.17
N THR A 184 14.24 -39.15 -0.35
CA THR A 184 14.60 -37.97 0.46
C THR A 184 13.42 -37.03 0.54
N ASP A 185 12.22 -37.60 0.60
CA ASP A 185 10.98 -36.86 0.83
C ASP A 185 11.09 -36.23 2.22
N ASN A 186 11.53 -34.96 2.24
CA ASN A 186 11.33 -34.11 3.39
C ASN A 186 9.82 -34.01 3.57
N VAL A 187 9.25 -34.94 4.35
CA VAL A 187 7.87 -34.93 4.83
C VAL A 187 7.56 -33.58 5.45
N LEU A 188 8.59 -32.91 5.97
CA LEU A 188 8.55 -31.57 6.51
C LEU A 188 9.75 -30.76 6.01
N THR A 189 9.48 -29.59 5.42
CA THR A 189 10.48 -28.57 5.12
C THR A 189 10.18 -27.33 5.97
N LEU A 190 11.20 -26.85 6.68
CA LEU A 190 11.19 -25.55 7.33
C LEU A 190 12.15 -24.65 6.57
N SER A 191 11.65 -23.51 6.08
CA SER A 191 12.46 -22.48 5.44
C SER A 191 12.01 -21.11 5.91
N GLY A 192 12.72 -20.07 5.52
CA GLY A 192 12.36 -18.72 5.94
C GLY A 192 13.29 -17.67 5.42
N PHE A 193 13.04 -16.44 5.87
CA PHE A 193 14.01 -15.37 5.73
C PHE A 193 13.87 -14.34 6.84
N PHE A 194 14.95 -13.58 7.01
CA PHE A 194 15.08 -12.42 7.88
C PHE A 194 15.36 -11.19 7.00
N SER A 195 14.69 -10.07 7.28
CA SER A 195 14.92 -8.80 6.60
C SER A 195 15.21 -7.67 7.59
N LEU A 196 16.38 -7.06 7.47
CA LEU A 196 16.72 -5.79 8.12
C LEU A 196 16.60 -4.68 7.10
N GLU A 197 15.91 -3.61 7.44
CA GLU A 197 15.68 -2.46 6.56
C GLU A 197 16.16 -1.16 7.23
N TYR A 198 16.49 -0.20 6.38
CA TYR A 198 16.70 1.19 6.73
C TYR A 198 15.82 2.03 5.82
N SER A 199 15.10 2.99 6.39
CA SER A 199 14.26 3.94 5.66
C SER A 199 14.56 5.37 6.09
N ASP A 200 14.48 6.30 5.14
CA ASP A 200 14.69 7.74 5.33
C ASP A 200 13.70 8.51 4.46
N PHE A 201 12.70 9.11 5.09
CA PHE A 201 11.65 9.89 4.43
C PHE A 201 12.10 11.34 4.29
N GLN A 202 12.19 11.81 3.06
CA GLN A 202 12.58 13.17 2.71
C GLN A 202 11.33 14.03 2.56
N THR A 203 10.75 14.40 3.70
CA THR A 203 9.46 15.11 3.78
C THR A 203 9.59 16.58 4.23
N ASN A 204 10.79 17.09 4.46
CA ASN A 204 11.06 18.44 5.00
C ASN A 204 10.44 19.62 4.21
N SER A 205 9.96 19.39 2.99
CA SER A 205 9.27 20.39 2.17
C SER A 205 7.83 20.01 1.85
N SER A 206 7.33 18.96 2.50
CA SER A 206 6.05 18.34 2.22
C SER A 206 5.08 18.63 3.34
N THR A 207 3.82 18.94 3.03
CA THR A 207 2.78 19.10 4.05
C THR A 207 2.47 17.79 4.75
N VAL A 208 2.97 16.64 4.26
CA VAL A 208 2.86 15.37 4.99
C VAL A 208 4.01 15.13 5.98
N GLU A 209 4.94 16.08 6.20
CA GLU A 209 6.10 15.92 7.10
C GLU A 209 5.72 15.31 8.46
N SER A 210 4.64 15.77 9.08
CA SER A 210 4.21 15.26 10.39
C SER A 210 3.74 13.80 10.41
N LEU A 211 3.42 13.23 9.24
CA LEU A 211 3.02 11.82 9.09
C LEU A 211 4.23 10.88 9.03
N PHE A 212 5.42 11.42 8.83
CA PHE A 212 6.64 10.64 8.60
C PHE A 212 7.73 11.03 9.58
N PRO A 213 8.45 10.07 10.18
CA PRO A 213 9.68 10.39 10.86
C PRO A 213 10.66 10.99 9.84
N SER A 214 11.09 12.23 10.06
CA SER A 214 12.10 12.91 9.23
C SER A 214 13.52 12.41 9.48
N GLU A 215 13.69 11.50 10.45
CA GLU A 215 14.95 10.86 10.78
C GLU A 215 15.02 9.46 10.16
N GLY A 216 16.16 9.15 9.53
CA GLY A 216 16.42 7.81 9.04
C GLY A 216 16.42 6.78 10.17
N THR A 217 15.74 5.67 9.96
CA THR A 217 15.53 4.63 10.98
C THR A 217 15.91 3.25 10.46
N PHE A 218 16.34 2.38 11.37
CA PHE A 218 16.53 0.96 11.10
C PHE A 218 15.38 0.16 11.71
N ASN A 219 14.80 -0.72 10.93
CA ASN A 219 13.72 -1.61 11.33
C ASN A 219 14.08 -3.06 10.99
N ASN A 220 13.84 -3.99 11.93
CA ASN A 220 13.73 -5.39 11.54
C ASN A 220 12.37 -5.55 10.87
N SER A 221 12.34 -5.46 9.54
CA SER A 221 11.08 -5.36 8.79
C SER A 221 10.20 -6.57 9.07
N HIS A 222 10.73 -7.79 8.88
CA HIS A 222 10.01 -9.02 9.22
C HIS A 222 10.91 -10.27 9.23
N ILE A 223 10.48 -11.26 10.02
CA ILE A 223 10.95 -12.65 9.93
C ILE A 223 9.79 -13.49 9.40
N ASN A 224 10.01 -14.18 8.29
CA ASN A 224 9.04 -15.12 7.75
C ASN A 224 9.52 -16.56 7.94
N LEU A 225 8.64 -17.41 8.46
CA LEU A 225 8.84 -18.85 8.57
C LEU A 225 7.83 -19.58 7.71
N TYR A 226 8.32 -20.52 6.91
CA TYR A 226 7.54 -21.37 6.04
C TYR A 226 7.63 -22.82 6.53
N LEU A 227 6.47 -23.42 6.78
CA LEU A 227 6.34 -24.83 7.05
C LEU A 227 5.62 -25.48 5.87
N ASP A 228 6.26 -26.41 5.19
CA ASP A 228 5.68 -27.18 4.09
C ASP A 228 5.75 -28.66 4.44
N ALA A 229 4.60 -29.32 4.52
CA ALA A 229 4.52 -30.72 4.87
C ALA A 229 3.77 -31.53 3.80
N ARG A 230 4.34 -32.66 3.40
CA ARG A 230 3.72 -33.63 2.48
C ARG A 230 3.63 -34.99 3.17
N PHE A 231 2.46 -35.30 3.72
CA PHE A 231 2.23 -36.56 4.43
C PHE A 231 1.79 -37.70 3.49
N HIS A 232 1.31 -37.37 2.28
CA HIS A 232 0.90 -38.30 1.24
C HIS A 232 1.23 -37.70 -0.14
N GLU A 233 1.31 -38.54 -1.18
CA GLU A 233 1.57 -38.09 -2.56
C GLU A 233 0.58 -37.02 -3.05
N SER A 234 -0.65 -37.05 -2.52
CA SER A 234 -1.76 -36.16 -2.90
C SER A 234 -2.13 -35.13 -1.83
N PHE A 235 -1.48 -35.10 -0.67
CA PHE A 235 -1.85 -34.18 0.42
C PHE A 235 -0.67 -33.34 0.87
N ARG A 236 -0.86 -32.01 0.84
CA ARG A 236 0.11 -31.02 1.27
C ARG A 236 -0.50 -30.07 2.28
N PHE A 237 0.28 -29.72 3.29
CA PHE A 237 -0.05 -28.69 4.27
C PHE A 237 1.00 -27.61 4.20
N PHE A 238 0.56 -26.36 4.30
CA PHE A 238 1.46 -25.22 4.25
C PHE A 238 1.06 -24.20 5.31
N THR A 239 2.07 -23.62 5.96
CA THR A 239 1.88 -22.49 6.87
C THR A 239 2.98 -21.46 6.67
N GLU A 240 2.60 -20.19 6.65
CA GLU A 240 3.51 -19.05 6.68
C GLU A 240 3.20 -18.20 7.91
N LEU A 241 4.21 -18.04 8.75
CA LEU A 241 4.17 -17.17 9.93
C LEU A 241 5.06 -15.95 9.66
N ARG A 242 4.53 -14.76 9.91
CA ARG A 242 5.26 -13.50 9.82
C ARG A 242 5.38 -12.88 11.21
N PHE A 243 6.60 -12.58 11.62
CA PHE A 243 6.88 -11.82 12.83
C PHE A 243 7.20 -10.38 12.43
N LEU A 244 6.36 -9.45 12.86
CA LEU A 244 6.54 -8.02 12.64
C LEU A 244 7.16 -7.38 13.88
N TYR A 245 8.30 -6.71 13.72
CA TYR A 245 8.91 -5.93 14.79
C TYR A 245 8.35 -4.50 14.77
N GLN A 246 8.02 -3.97 15.94
CA GLN A 246 7.47 -2.63 16.11
C GLN A 246 8.54 -1.58 16.46
N PRO A 247 8.35 -0.31 16.06
CA PRO A 247 7.23 0.18 15.27
C PRO A 247 7.42 -0.15 13.78
N PHE A 248 6.46 -0.86 13.19
CA PHE A 248 6.39 -1.04 11.74
C PHE A 248 5.41 0.00 11.21
N THR A 249 5.96 1.11 10.69
CA THR A 249 5.14 2.13 10.06
C THR A 249 4.97 1.76 8.59
N GLU A 250 3.98 0.92 8.27
CA GLU A 250 3.48 0.93 6.91
C GLU A 250 2.76 2.27 6.72
N VAL A 251 3.45 3.16 6.03
CA VAL A 251 3.18 4.60 5.84
C VAL A 251 1.71 4.99 5.60
N PHE A 252 0.88 4.09 5.07
CA PHE A 252 -0.51 4.37 4.72
C PHE A 252 -1.53 3.75 5.68
N GLU A 253 -1.10 2.99 6.69
CA GLU A 253 -1.93 2.67 7.85
C GLU A 253 -1.94 3.90 8.77
N LEU A 254 -2.68 4.92 8.35
CA LEU A 254 -2.86 6.19 9.03
C LEU A 254 -3.51 5.95 10.40
N GLY A 255 -2.69 5.78 11.44
CA GLY A 255 -3.04 6.28 12.76
C GLY A 255 -2.83 5.43 13.99
N GLN A 256 -2.06 4.34 13.90
CA GLN A 256 -1.75 3.52 15.07
C GLN A 256 -0.24 3.44 15.34
N VAL A 257 0.27 4.41 16.10
CA VAL A 257 1.69 4.51 16.52
C VAL A 257 2.01 3.60 17.72
N ASN A 258 1.06 2.78 18.19
CA ASN A 258 1.16 1.99 19.42
C ASN A 258 0.81 0.51 19.21
N ARG A 259 1.42 -0.15 18.23
CA ARG A 259 1.28 -1.61 18.14
C ARG A 259 2.42 -2.29 18.91
N SER A 260 2.12 -3.36 19.63
CA SER A 260 3.12 -4.30 20.13
C SER A 260 3.55 -5.22 18.99
N GLY A 261 4.79 -5.74 19.00
CA GLY A 261 5.23 -6.66 17.94
C GLY A 261 4.19 -7.77 17.71
N GLU A 262 3.92 -8.11 16.45
CA GLU A 262 2.82 -8.99 16.07
C GLU A 262 3.34 -10.28 15.42
N VAL A 263 2.59 -11.36 15.63
CA VAL A 263 2.78 -12.63 14.91
C VAL A 263 1.54 -12.89 14.08
N ILE A 264 1.69 -12.82 12.76
CA ILE A 264 0.60 -12.96 11.79
C ILE A 264 0.70 -14.33 11.13
N ILE A 265 -0.43 -15.02 11.02
CA ILE A 265 -0.58 -16.18 10.13
C ILE A 265 -0.95 -15.64 8.75
N GLU A 266 0.04 -15.52 7.87
CA GLU A 266 -0.16 -15.00 6.51
C GLU A 266 -0.93 -16.01 5.65
N ARG A 267 -0.56 -17.29 5.77
CA ARG A 267 -1.19 -18.41 5.06
C ARG A 267 -1.20 -19.64 5.96
N ALA A 268 -2.28 -20.40 5.91
CA ALA A 268 -2.40 -21.70 6.55
C ALA A 268 -3.46 -22.51 5.81
N TRP A 269 -3.04 -23.52 5.04
CA TRP A 269 -3.97 -24.28 4.21
C TRP A 269 -3.54 -25.75 4.06
N ALA A 270 -4.52 -26.58 3.74
CA ALA A 270 -4.36 -27.95 3.27
C ALA A 270 -4.78 -28.04 1.81
N GLU A 271 -4.07 -28.83 1.02
CA GLU A 271 -4.33 -29.02 -0.40
C GLU A 271 -4.38 -30.52 -0.73
N TRP A 272 -5.42 -30.90 -1.45
CA TRP A 272 -5.55 -32.19 -2.10
C TRP A 272 -5.26 -32.05 -3.59
N GLU A 273 -4.30 -32.83 -4.07
CA GLU A 273 -3.86 -32.88 -5.46
C GLU A 273 -4.41 -34.14 -6.12
N TYR A 274 -5.47 -33.98 -6.92
CA TYR A 274 -6.01 -35.09 -7.72
C TYR A 274 -5.12 -35.37 -8.93
N ARG A 275 -4.83 -34.31 -9.69
CA ARG A 275 -3.94 -34.29 -10.86
C ARG A 275 -3.36 -32.87 -11.01
N ASP A 276 -2.39 -32.69 -11.91
CA ASP A 276 -1.79 -31.37 -12.16
C ASP A 276 -2.84 -30.32 -12.58
N TRP A 277 -3.88 -30.75 -13.31
CA TRP A 277 -4.96 -29.88 -13.77
C TRP A 277 -6.05 -29.61 -12.72
N LEU A 278 -6.06 -30.29 -11.56
CA LEU A 278 -7.03 -30.04 -10.49
C LEU A 278 -6.47 -30.32 -9.09
N LYS A 279 -6.39 -29.23 -8.32
CA LYS A 279 -6.00 -29.19 -6.91
C LYS A 279 -7.09 -28.45 -6.15
N LEU A 280 -7.49 -29.00 -5.01
CA LEU A 280 -8.46 -28.38 -4.10
C LEU A 280 -7.74 -27.96 -2.83
N ARG A 281 -7.80 -26.67 -2.50
CA ARG A 281 -7.16 -26.07 -1.33
C ARG A 281 -8.20 -25.49 -0.40
N GLY A 282 -8.07 -25.74 0.90
CA GLY A 282 -8.89 -25.17 1.95
C GLY A 282 -8.04 -24.52 3.05
N GLY A 283 -8.46 -23.35 3.54
CA GLY A 283 -7.78 -22.59 4.58
C GLY A 283 -7.57 -21.13 4.20
N THR A 284 -6.57 -20.49 4.81
CA THR A 284 -6.19 -19.10 4.53
C THR A 284 -5.11 -19.06 3.46
N PHE A 285 -5.38 -18.43 2.32
CA PHE A 285 -4.48 -18.33 1.17
C PHE A 285 -4.50 -16.94 0.54
N PHE A 286 -3.44 -16.58 -0.18
CA PHE A 286 -3.45 -15.36 -1.00
C PHE A 286 -4.43 -15.48 -2.15
N ILE A 287 -5.18 -14.41 -2.38
CA ILE A 287 -6.03 -14.29 -3.56
C ILE A 287 -5.10 -14.25 -4.77
N PRO A 288 -5.28 -15.14 -5.77
CA PRO A 288 -4.40 -15.19 -6.91
C PRO A 288 -4.74 -14.05 -7.87
N TYR A 289 -4.26 -12.84 -7.59
CA TYR A 289 -4.37 -11.67 -8.48
C TYR A 289 -3.00 -11.02 -8.64
N GLY A 290 -2.75 -10.47 -9.83
CA GLY A 290 -1.46 -9.87 -10.14
C GLY A 290 -0.27 -10.83 -9.95
N ILE A 291 0.92 -10.29 -10.15
CA ILE A 291 2.17 -11.01 -10.03
C ILE A 291 2.74 -10.80 -8.63
N TRP A 292 2.70 -9.56 -8.13
CA TRP A 292 3.25 -9.16 -6.85
C TRP A 292 2.58 -9.85 -5.67
N ASN A 293 1.25 -10.02 -5.69
CA ASN A 293 0.54 -10.69 -4.59
C ASN A 293 0.91 -12.19 -4.50
N LEU A 294 1.21 -12.82 -5.63
CA LEU A 294 1.67 -14.21 -5.68
C LEU A 294 3.15 -14.35 -5.30
N GLU A 295 3.96 -13.31 -5.56
CA GLU A 295 5.40 -13.26 -5.32
C GLU A 295 5.75 -12.19 -4.26
N HIS A 296 5.26 -12.35 -3.03
CA HIS A 296 5.37 -11.33 -1.99
C HIS A 296 6.63 -11.44 -1.11
N GLY A 297 7.47 -12.46 -1.30
CA GLY A 297 8.64 -12.68 -0.45
C GLY A 297 9.73 -11.62 -0.67
N ALA A 298 10.17 -10.95 0.40
CA ALA A 298 11.19 -9.90 0.28
C ALA A 298 12.48 -10.35 -0.46
N PRO A 299 13.05 -11.55 -0.26
CA PRO A 299 14.27 -11.94 -0.96
C PRO A 299 14.12 -12.13 -2.48
N ILE A 300 12.91 -12.38 -2.97
CA ILE A 300 12.64 -12.63 -4.41
C ILE A 300 12.19 -11.36 -5.14
N LEU A 301 11.62 -10.40 -4.42
CA LEU A 301 11.20 -9.12 -4.97
C LEU A 301 12.41 -8.24 -5.35
N LEU A 302 12.29 -7.49 -6.45
CA LEU A 302 13.33 -6.52 -6.83
C LEU A 302 13.34 -5.31 -5.91
N SER A 303 12.17 -4.72 -5.68
CA SER A 303 11.95 -3.57 -4.80
C SER A 303 11.78 -4.03 -3.34
N THR A 304 12.05 -3.13 -2.38
CA THR A 304 11.70 -3.32 -0.96
C THR A 304 10.27 -2.90 -0.66
N PHE A 305 9.70 -2.08 -1.52
CA PHE A 305 8.42 -1.44 -1.28
C PHE A 305 7.34 -1.92 -2.25
N THR A 306 6.19 -2.30 -1.69
CA THR A 306 5.02 -2.71 -2.46
C THR A 306 4.54 -1.58 -3.38
N PRO A 307 4.28 -1.83 -4.67
CA PRO A 307 3.67 -0.86 -5.57
C PRO A 307 2.44 -0.23 -4.94
N ILE A 308 2.36 1.10 -4.97
CA ILE A 308 1.33 1.84 -4.25
C ILE A 308 -0.12 1.47 -4.58
N LEU A 309 -0.42 1.06 -5.82
CA LEU A 309 -1.74 0.56 -6.20
C LEU A 309 -2.17 -0.64 -5.35
N LEU A 310 -1.25 -1.57 -5.09
CA LEU A 310 -1.57 -2.81 -4.39
C LEU A 310 -1.86 -2.56 -2.91
N ARG A 311 -1.26 -1.52 -2.33
CA ARG A 311 -1.53 -1.05 -0.97
C ARG A 311 -2.91 -0.45 -0.78
N ARG A 312 -3.61 -0.14 -1.87
CA ARG A 312 -5.04 0.22 -1.80
C ARG A 312 -5.94 -0.98 -1.58
N GLN A 313 -5.38 -2.19 -1.64
CA GLN A 313 -6.09 -3.44 -1.40
C GLN A 313 -7.42 -3.51 -2.17
N ILE A 314 -7.40 -3.08 -3.44
CA ILE A 314 -8.54 -3.19 -4.36
C ILE A 314 -8.95 -4.66 -4.48
N PHE A 315 -7.96 -5.53 -4.60
CA PHE A 315 -8.13 -6.94 -4.29
C PHE A 315 -7.69 -7.14 -2.83
N PRO A 316 -8.43 -7.94 -2.04
CA PRO A 316 -7.92 -8.38 -0.75
C PRO A 316 -6.66 -9.22 -0.97
N GLU A 317 -5.63 -9.05 -0.13
CA GLU A 317 -4.39 -9.81 -0.29
C GLU A 317 -4.62 -11.32 -0.08
N ARG A 318 -5.42 -11.66 0.94
CA ARG A 318 -5.72 -13.03 1.39
C ARG A 318 -7.19 -13.21 1.73
N THR A 319 -7.63 -14.47 1.74
CA THR A 319 -8.96 -14.88 2.20
C THR A 319 -8.90 -16.24 2.88
N THR A 320 -9.89 -16.54 3.71
CA THR A 320 -10.13 -17.89 4.23
C THR A 320 -11.31 -18.50 3.48
N GLY A 321 -11.10 -19.66 2.88
CA GLY A 321 -12.13 -20.31 2.08
C GLY A 321 -11.64 -21.56 1.37
N VAL A 322 -12.14 -21.77 0.15
CA VAL A 322 -11.80 -22.90 -0.72
C VAL A 322 -11.37 -22.38 -2.10
N GLN A 323 -10.35 -23.01 -2.67
CA GLN A 323 -9.82 -22.70 -3.99
C GLN A 323 -9.64 -23.99 -4.81
N ALA A 324 -10.12 -23.96 -6.06
CA ALA A 324 -9.73 -24.91 -7.09
C ALA A 324 -8.67 -24.27 -7.98
N ASN A 325 -7.58 -24.98 -8.26
CA ASN A 325 -6.54 -24.51 -9.16
C ASN A 325 -5.93 -25.66 -9.97
N GLY A 326 -5.27 -25.35 -11.07
CA GLY A 326 -4.61 -26.34 -11.89
C GLY A 326 -3.76 -25.77 -13.01
N LEU A 327 -2.97 -26.64 -13.61
CA LEU A 327 -2.14 -26.39 -14.77
C LEU A 327 -2.57 -27.32 -15.92
N ILE A 328 -2.77 -26.74 -17.09
CA ILE A 328 -3.06 -27.46 -18.32
C ILE A 328 -1.91 -27.16 -19.29
N ASP A 329 -1.09 -28.18 -19.53
CA ASP A 329 0.07 -28.06 -20.41
C ASP A 329 -0.36 -28.30 -21.87
N PHE A 330 -0.03 -27.36 -22.75
CA PHE A 330 -0.15 -27.51 -24.20
C PHE A 330 1.26 -27.50 -24.83
N ASP A 331 1.38 -27.94 -26.08
CA ASP A 331 2.69 -28.08 -26.75
C ASP A 331 3.52 -26.78 -26.80
N PHE A 332 2.88 -25.61 -26.79
CA PHE A 332 3.52 -24.31 -26.99
C PHE A 332 3.23 -23.27 -25.89
N PHE A 333 2.37 -23.60 -24.93
CA PHE A 333 2.00 -22.74 -23.82
C PHE A 333 1.34 -23.54 -22.70
N ASP A 334 1.39 -23.02 -21.50
CA ASP A 334 0.72 -23.60 -20.34
C ASP A 334 -0.39 -22.64 -19.89
N VAL A 335 -1.52 -23.21 -19.47
CA VAL A 335 -2.64 -22.45 -18.88
C VAL A 335 -2.75 -22.80 -17.42
N LYS A 336 -2.54 -21.81 -16.57
CA LYS A 336 -2.78 -21.92 -15.13
C LYS A 336 -4.06 -21.21 -14.77
N TYR A 337 -4.90 -21.85 -13.97
CA TYR A 337 -6.16 -21.25 -13.53
C TYR A 337 -6.35 -21.37 -12.03
N TYR A 338 -7.14 -20.43 -11.50
CA TYR A 338 -7.60 -20.41 -10.13
C TYR A 338 -9.06 -19.97 -10.10
N ALA A 339 -9.86 -20.63 -9.28
CA ALA A 339 -11.21 -20.21 -8.92
C ALA A 339 -11.37 -20.40 -7.42
N TRP A 340 -11.98 -19.45 -6.73
CA TRP A 340 -12.10 -19.49 -5.28
C TRP A 340 -13.37 -18.83 -4.77
N ILE A 341 -13.77 -19.27 -3.58
CA ILE A 341 -14.81 -18.67 -2.75
C ILE A 341 -14.27 -18.57 -1.32
N GLY A 342 -14.49 -17.43 -0.67
CA GLY A 342 -14.00 -17.20 0.68
C GLY A 342 -14.70 -16.03 1.35
N ASN A 343 -14.20 -15.66 2.52
CA ASN A 343 -14.67 -14.48 3.23
C ASN A 343 -14.30 -13.20 2.47
N GLY A 344 -15.24 -12.25 2.42
CA GLY A 344 -15.08 -10.97 1.73
C GLY A 344 -14.21 -9.97 2.49
N LYS A 345 -13.88 -8.85 1.82
CA LYS A 345 -13.12 -7.74 2.40
C LYS A 345 -13.89 -7.13 3.59
N VAL A 346 -13.14 -6.68 4.59
CA VAL A 346 -13.61 -5.84 5.70
C VAL A 346 -12.90 -4.50 5.59
N GLN A 347 -13.56 -3.40 5.94
CA GLN A 347 -13.06 -2.04 5.71
C GLN A 347 -11.89 -1.64 6.63
N ILE A 348 -11.78 -2.23 7.84
CA ILE A 348 -10.64 -2.03 8.73
C ILE A 348 -9.99 -3.37 9.09
N GLU A 349 -8.67 -3.43 8.90
CA GLU A 349 -7.81 -4.60 9.03
C GLU A 349 -7.56 -5.00 10.51
N GLU A 350 -7.79 -4.08 11.46
CA GLU A 350 -7.23 -4.15 12.83
C GLU A 350 -7.82 -5.17 13.81
N ALA A 351 -8.97 -5.80 13.52
CA ALA A 351 -9.56 -6.76 14.48
C ALA A 351 -10.25 -7.96 13.86
N ALA A 352 -10.55 -7.90 12.55
CA ALA A 352 -11.20 -8.97 11.83
C ALA A 352 -10.32 -9.34 10.64
N LEU A 353 -9.25 -10.09 10.91
CA LEU A 353 -8.73 -10.97 9.87
C LEU A 353 -9.94 -11.68 9.26
N PRO A 354 -10.02 -11.89 7.93
CA PRO A 354 -11.10 -12.63 7.27
C PRO A 354 -11.15 -14.13 7.66
N THR A 355 -10.66 -14.47 8.85
CA THR A 355 -10.69 -15.75 9.53
C THR A 355 -12.00 -15.99 10.31
N GLN A 356 -12.71 -14.93 10.74
CA GLN A 356 -13.99 -15.08 11.43
C GLN A 356 -15.16 -14.99 10.44
N ASP A 357 -15.88 -16.10 10.27
CA ASP A 357 -17.07 -16.19 9.42
C ASP A 357 -18.35 -15.83 10.20
N ASN A 358 -18.51 -14.56 10.56
CA ASN A 358 -19.71 -14.08 11.28
C ASN A 358 -20.55 -13.09 10.46
N GLN A 359 -20.17 -12.79 9.22
CA GLN A 359 -20.68 -11.61 8.51
C GLN A 359 -21.51 -11.91 7.25
N ASN A 360 -21.81 -13.17 6.91
CA ASN A 360 -22.50 -13.51 5.64
C ASN A 360 -21.86 -12.86 4.38
N ASN A 361 -20.62 -12.38 4.52
CA ASN A 361 -19.91 -11.63 3.49
C ASN A 361 -18.99 -12.59 2.75
N LYS A 362 -19.49 -13.15 1.65
CA LYS A 362 -18.70 -14.00 0.76
C LYS A 362 -18.19 -13.23 -0.43
N ALA A 363 -16.96 -13.51 -0.80
CA ALA A 363 -16.35 -13.08 -2.04
C ALA A 363 -15.99 -14.28 -2.91
N TYR A 364 -15.96 -14.01 -4.20
CA TYR A 364 -15.60 -14.99 -5.21
C TYR A 364 -14.69 -14.32 -6.24
N GLY A 365 -13.82 -15.13 -6.83
CA GLY A 365 -12.90 -14.64 -7.84
C GLY A 365 -12.13 -15.75 -8.51
N GLY A 366 -11.24 -15.35 -9.41
CA GLY A 366 -10.40 -16.26 -10.14
C GLY A 366 -9.35 -15.54 -10.95
N ARG A 367 -8.42 -16.34 -11.48
CA ARG A 367 -7.35 -15.88 -12.35
C ARG A 367 -7.08 -16.93 -13.41
N VAL A 368 -6.79 -16.47 -14.62
CA VAL A 368 -6.23 -17.28 -15.70
C VAL A 368 -4.91 -16.66 -16.10
N GLU A 369 -3.89 -17.50 -16.23
CA GLU A 369 -2.56 -17.13 -16.63
C GLU A 369 -2.11 -18.02 -17.79
N ILE A 370 -1.60 -17.40 -18.84
CA ILE A 370 -1.04 -18.06 -20.01
C ILE A 370 0.46 -17.84 -19.99
N GLN A 371 1.23 -18.92 -19.92
CA GLN A 371 2.68 -18.89 -19.91
C GLN A 371 3.20 -19.53 -21.19
N PHE A 372 4.06 -18.82 -21.93
CA PHE A 372 4.76 -19.38 -23.09
C PHE A 372 6.16 -19.82 -22.63
N PRO A 373 6.42 -21.13 -22.48
CA PRO A 373 7.75 -21.61 -22.17
C PRO A 373 8.70 -21.26 -23.32
N TYR A 374 9.95 -20.92 -22.97
CA TYR A 374 11.05 -20.50 -23.84
C TYR A 374 10.76 -20.51 -25.36
N THR A 375 10.56 -19.35 -25.96
CA THR A 375 10.27 -19.18 -27.40
C THR A 375 11.53 -18.96 -28.25
N GLY A 376 12.71 -19.33 -27.73
CA GLY A 376 14.00 -19.00 -28.32
C GLY A 376 14.47 -17.59 -27.96
N VAL A 377 13.66 -16.58 -28.31
CA VAL A 377 13.97 -15.16 -28.06
C VAL A 377 13.68 -14.80 -26.60
N PHE A 378 12.51 -15.20 -26.10
CA PHE A 378 12.08 -14.92 -24.73
C PHE A 378 12.33 -16.13 -23.83
N ARG A 379 12.89 -15.87 -22.64
CA ARG A 379 13.02 -16.87 -21.57
C ARG A 379 11.71 -17.08 -20.83
N GLU A 380 10.89 -16.05 -20.78
CA GLU A 380 9.61 -16.03 -20.09
C GLU A 380 8.71 -15.03 -20.82
N LEU A 381 7.45 -15.41 -21.03
CA LEU A 381 6.40 -14.55 -21.52
C LEU A 381 5.08 -15.02 -20.90
N THR A 382 4.48 -14.17 -20.07
CA THR A 382 3.30 -14.52 -19.27
C THR A 382 2.27 -13.41 -19.35
N PHE A 383 1.00 -13.80 -19.49
CA PHE A 383 -0.16 -12.91 -19.45
C PHE A 383 -1.15 -13.42 -18.41
N GLY A 384 -1.60 -12.54 -17.53
CA GLY A 384 -2.59 -12.85 -16.51
C GLY A 384 -3.82 -11.95 -16.60
N ILE A 385 -4.98 -12.53 -16.32
CA ILE A 385 -6.22 -11.81 -16.05
C ILE A 385 -6.83 -12.33 -14.75
N SER A 386 -7.24 -11.42 -13.88
CA SER A 386 -7.80 -11.72 -12.56
C SER A 386 -9.13 -11.00 -12.39
N GLY A 387 -10.09 -11.62 -11.71
CA GLY A 387 -11.40 -11.05 -11.41
C GLY A 387 -11.82 -11.33 -9.98
N TYR A 388 -12.44 -10.33 -9.35
CA TYR A 388 -12.93 -10.39 -7.98
C TYR A 388 -14.28 -9.70 -7.86
N THR A 389 -15.13 -10.22 -6.98
CA THR A 389 -16.32 -9.51 -6.53
C THR A 389 -16.74 -10.01 -5.15
N GLY A 390 -17.08 -9.06 -4.29
CA GLY A 390 -17.50 -9.33 -2.92
C GLY A 390 -18.42 -8.24 -2.42
N LYS A 391 -19.12 -8.51 -1.32
CA LYS A 391 -19.66 -7.42 -0.52
C LYS A 391 -18.55 -6.93 0.41
N VAL A 392 -18.67 -5.69 0.83
CA VAL A 392 -17.84 -5.13 1.89
C VAL A 392 -18.81 -4.54 2.89
N GLN A 393 -18.71 -5.00 4.13
CA GLN A 393 -19.50 -4.42 5.20
C GLN A 393 -18.86 -3.09 5.57
N GLY A 394 -19.70 -2.05 5.60
CA GLY A 394 -19.30 -0.77 6.16
C GLY A 394 -19.01 -0.93 7.65
N GLN A 395 -18.15 -0.07 8.15
CA GLN A 395 -17.88 -0.03 9.58
C GLN A 395 -18.78 0.98 10.27
N GLU A 396 -19.31 0.61 11.43
CA GLU A 396 -19.84 1.59 12.38
C GLU A 396 -18.67 2.33 13.02
N PHE A 397 -18.36 3.52 12.50
CA PHE A 397 -17.38 4.39 13.12
C PHE A 397 -17.97 5.02 14.39
N ASN A 398 -17.26 4.90 15.51
CA ASN A 398 -17.55 5.77 16.65
C ASN A 398 -17.03 7.18 16.32
N GLY A 399 -17.79 8.23 16.64
CA GLY A 399 -17.40 9.61 16.31
C GLY A 399 -16.04 10.05 16.87
N ALA A 400 -15.54 9.37 17.91
CA ALA A 400 -14.18 9.56 18.44
C ALA A 400 -13.07 9.06 17.50
N ASP A 401 -13.29 7.96 16.78
CA ASP A 401 -12.29 7.38 15.87
C ASP A 401 -12.09 8.28 14.65
N ILE A 402 -13.17 8.87 14.18
CA ILE A 402 -13.16 9.77 13.02
C ILE A 402 -12.47 11.10 13.35
N GLN A 403 -12.73 11.67 14.53
CA GLN A 403 -12.03 12.86 15.00
C GLN A 403 -10.51 12.66 15.05
N ASN A 404 -10.05 11.47 15.46
CA ASN A 404 -8.62 11.13 15.48
C ASN A 404 -8.06 10.94 14.06
N LEU A 405 -8.79 10.28 13.16
CA LEU A 405 -8.38 10.06 11.77
C LEU A 405 -8.27 11.40 11.00
N ILE A 406 -9.26 12.27 11.16
CA ILE A 406 -9.30 13.61 10.56
C ILE A 406 -8.18 14.48 11.16
N ALA A 407 -8.03 14.52 12.48
CA ALA A 407 -6.99 15.32 13.13
C ALA A 407 -5.59 14.95 12.62
N GLN A 408 -5.31 13.67 12.37
CA GLN A 408 -4.00 13.25 11.89
C GLN A 408 -3.72 13.67 10.44
N VAL A 409 -4.71 13.61 9.54
CA VAL A 409 -4.55 14.07 8.15
C VAL A 409 -4.36 15.59 8.06
N PHE A 410 -4.99 16.37 8.96
CA PHE A 410 -5.04 17.83 8.86
C PHE A 410 -4.05 18.60 9.75
N ILE A 411 -3.53 18.02 10.84
CA ILE A 411 -2.48 18.67 11.67
C ILE A 411 -1.20 18.94 10.85
N ALA A 412 -1.02 18.24 9.74
CA ALA A 412 0.12 18.35 8.85
C ALA A 412 0.14 19.65 7.99
N GLU A 413 -1.00 20.30 7.75
CA GLU A 413 -1.10 21.39 6.76
C GLU A 413 -0.88 22.82 7.30
N GLY A 414 -0.51 22.99 8.58
CA GLY A 414 0.05 24.24 9.12
C GLY A 414 -0.83 25.51 9.02
N ASN A 415 -2.05 25.40 8.49
CA ASN A 415 -3.02 26.48 8.33
C ASN A 415 -4.38 26.04 8.89
N GLN A 416 -5.09 27.00 9.46
CA GLN A 416 -6.34 26.83 10.21
C GLN A 416 -7.28 25.75 9.65
N GLN A 417 -7.71 24.86 10.56
CA GLN A 417 -8.87 23.96 10.49
C GLN A 417 -9.80 24.18 9.28
N VAL A 418 -9.37 23.75 8.10
CA VAL A 418 -10.31 23.37 7.06
C VAL A 418 -10.71 21.97 7.49
N ILE A 419 -11.80 21.88 8.24
CA ILE A 419 -12.57 20.63 8.31
C ILE A 419 -13.00 20.43 6.87
N VAL A 420 -12.20 19.71 6.08
CA VAL A 420 -12.67 19.24 4.79
C VAL A 420 -13.81 18.32 5.16
N ASP A 421 -14.99 18.65 4.65
CA ASP A 421 -16.24 17.91 4.72
C ASP A 421 -16.13 16.52 4.03
N LEU A 422 -15.00 15.83 4.15
CA LEU A 422 -14.82 14.43 3.76
C LEU A 422 -15.88 13.54 4.44
N GLU A 423 -16.32 13.94 5.64
CA GLU A 423 -17.41 13.31 6.40
C GLU A 423 -18.82 13.58 5.84
N LEU A 424 -19.02 14.58 4.95
CA LEU A 424 -20.34 14.87 4.39
C LEU A 424 -20.75 13.94 3.24
N ASP A 425 -19.82 13.20 2.62
CA ASP A 425 -20.10 12.39 1.42
C ASP A 425 -20.07 10.87 1.65
N GLY A 426 -19.88 10.42 2.89
CA GLY A 426 -20.03 9.00 3.25
C GLY A 426 -18.96 8.10 2.63
N VAL A 427 -17.77 8.65 2.39
CA VAL A 427 -16.59 7.97 1.85
C VAL A 427 -15.37 8.17 2.77
N SER A 428 -14.47 7.19 2.81
CA SER A 428 -13.20 7.22 3.53
C SER A 428 -12.18 8.12 2.84
N ALA A 429 -11.04 8.39 3.50
CA ALA A 429 -9.93 9.16 2.93
C ALA A 429 -9.36 8.55 1.64
N ILE A 430 -9.51 7.23 1.44
CA ILE A 430 -9.14 6.51 0.22
C ILE A 430 -10.29 6.38 -0.78
N GLY A 431 -11.44 7.02 -0.51
CA GLY A 431 -12.60 7.09 -1.41
C GLY A 431 -13.60 5.94 -1.27
N GLU A 432 -13.36 4.94 -0.42
CA GLU A 432 -14.29 3.83 -0.22
C GLU A 432 -15.54 4.24 0.57
N PRO A 433 -16.75 3.76 0.25
CA PRO A 433 -17.96 4.12 1.00
C PRO A 433 -17.85 3.62 2.44
N LEU A 434 -18.24 4.42 3.43
CA LEU A 434 -18.22 4.02 4.85
C LEU A 434 -19.29 2.95 5.19
N ASP A 435 -20.24 2.76 4.27
CA ASP A 435 -21.40 1.89 4.40
C ASP A 435 -21.23 0.56 3.67
N GLU A 436 -22.21 -0.34 3.73
CA GLU A 436 -22.15 -1.58 2.94
C GLU A 436 -22.09 -1.27 1.43
N TYR A 437 -21.10 -1.84 0.73
CA TYR A 437 -20.94 -1.71 -0.72
C TYR A 437 -20.64 -3.05 -1.38
N ARG A 438 -20.79 -3.08 -2.70
CA ARG A 438 -20.32 -4.18 -3.55
C ARG A 438 -19.07 -3.72 -4.27
N ASP A 439 -18.03 -4.51 -4.13
CA ASP A 439 -16.72 -4.28 -4.71
C ASP A 439 -16.48 -5.26 -5.85
N ARG A 440 -15.90 -4.80 -6.95
CA ARG A 440 -15.66 -5.62 -8.15
C ARG A 440 -14.40 -5.13 -8.84
N ALA A 441 -13.41 -6.00 -8.97
CA ALA A 441 -12.15 -5.64 -9.57
C ALA A 441 -11.79 -6.57 -10.73
N ILE A 442 -11.14 -6.00 -11.74
CA ILE A 442 -10.50 -6.73 -12.84
C ILE A 442 -9.03 -6.30 -12.89
N GLY A 443 -8.14 -7.28 -12.86
CA GLY A 443 -6.69 -7.08 -12.95
C GLY A 443 -6.13 -7.70 -14.22
N PHE A 444 -5.17 -7.03 -14.83
CA PHE A 444 -4.36 -7.52 -15.94
C PHE A 444 -2.90 -7.47 -15.54
N ASP A 445 -2.14 -8.49 -15.89
CA ASP A 445 -0.71 -8.51 -15.64
C ASP A 445 0.03 -9.15 -16.79
N PHE A 446 1.28 -8.73 -16.92
CA PHE A 446 2.13 -9.13 -18.02
C PHE A 446 3.58 -9.14 -17.56
N ARG A 447 4.30 -10.16 -17.97
CA ARG A 447 5.72 -10.33 -17.68
C ARG A 447 6.43 -10.88 -18.89
N PHE A 448 7.62 -10.36 -19.17
CA PHE A 448 8.54 -11.07 -20.05
C PHE A 448 9.99 -10.92 -19.62
N ARG A 449 10.78 -11.90 -20.04
CA ARG A 449 12.23 -11.91 -19.85
C ARG A 449 12.91 -12.14 -21.19
N PHE A 450 13.69 -11.17 -21.63
CA PHE A 450 14.49 -11.24 -22.84
C PHE A 450 15.97 -11.19 -22.47
N HIS A 451 16.66 -12.32 -22.57
CA HIS A 451 18.04 -12.47 -22.08
C HIS A 451 18.15 -12.07 -20.59
N ASN A 452 18.86 -10.98 -20.29
CA ASN A 452 19.04 -10.42 -18.97
C ASN A 452 18.09 -9.26 -18.69
N PHE A 453 17.32 -8.82 -19.68
CA PHE A 453 16.30 -7.80 -19.51
C PHE A 453 15.01 -8.42 -19.00
N PHE A 454 14.38 -7.73 -18.06
CA PHE A 454 13.15 -8.12 -17.41
C PHE A 454 12.16 -6.98 -17.44
N PHE A 455 10.92 -7.30 -17.77
CA PHE A 455 9.79 -6.38 -17.72
C PHE A 455 8.61 -7.04 -17.03
N GLN A 456 7.93 -6.27 -16.17
CA GLN A 456 6.72 -6.68 -15.48
C GLN A 456 5.77 -5.50 -15.38
N SER A 457 4.48 -5.74 -15.57
CA SER A 457 3.44 -4.72 -15.38
C SER A 457 2.16 -5.33 -14.83
N GLU A 458 1.45 -4.54 -14.03
CA GLU A 458 0.10 -4.86 -13.55
C GLU A 458 -0.80 -3.64 -13.68
N PHE A 459 -2.07 -3.85 -13.98
CA PHE A 459 -3.08 -2.82 -14.09
C PHE A 459 -4.40 -3.33 -13.51
N ILE A 460 -5.05 -2.54 -12.66
CA ILE A 460 -6.28 -2.91 -11.97
C ILE A 460 -7.32 -1.82 -12.23
N VAL A 461 -8.56 -2.25 -12.46
CA VAL A 461 -9.75 -1.41 -12.45
C VAL A 461 -10.70 -1.93 -11.39
N ASN A 462 -11.16 -1.04 -10.51
CA ASN A 462 -12.14 -1.30 -9.49
C ASN A 462 -13.47 -0.61 -9.80
N PHE A 463 -14.58 -1.26 -9.44
CA PHE A 463 -15.94 -0.76 -9.59
C PHE A 463 -16.69 -0.91 -8.26
N VAL A 464 -16.84 0.20 -7.55
CA VAL A 464 -17.49 0.23 -6.24
C VAL A 464 -18.92 0.73 -6.37
N LYS A 465 -19.87 -0.06 -5.85
CA LYS A 465 -21.29 0.27 -5.83
C LYS A 465 -21.84 0.22 -4.40
N PRO A 466 -22.16 1.37 -3.78
CA PRO A 466 -22.85 1.41 -2.49
C PRO A 466 -24.16 0.60 -2.53
N LEU A 467 -24.41 -0.19 -1.49
CA LEU A 467 -25.63 -0.99 -1.32
C LEU A 467 -26.62 -0.33 -0.36
N LYS A 468 -26.12 0.51 0.55
CA LYS A 468 -26.90 1.29 1.52
C LYS A 468 -26.60 2.79 1.37
N THR A 469 -27.49 3.59 1.94
CA THR A 469 -27.28 5.04 2.06
C THR A 469 -26.61 5.26 3.40
N ALA A 470 -25.39 5.79 3.38
CA ALA A 470 -24.63 6.06 4.59
C ALA A 470 -25.38 7.03 5.47
N VAL A 471 -25.27 6.86 6.78
CA VAL A 471 -25.67 7.90 7.72
C VAL A 471 -24.40 8.65 8.07
N GLY A 472 -24.36 9.95 7.76
CA GLY A 472 -23.21 10.79 8.08
C GLY A 472 -22.95 10.75 9.58
N PRO A 473 -21.75 10.34 10.05
CA PRO A 473 -21.48 10.12 11.48
C PRO A 473 -21.64 11.38 12.32
N VAL A 474 -21.41 12.57 11.73
CA VAL A 474 -21.59 13.87 12.40
C VAL A 474 -23.02 14.39 12.31
N THR A 475 -23.63 14.29 11.13
CA THR A 475 -24.92 14.93 10.86
C THR A 475 -26.10 14.05 11.25
N GLY A 476 -25.90 12.74 11.33
CA GLY A 476 -26.98 11.75 11.41
C GLY A 476 -27.87 11.73 10.17
N LEU A 477 -27.49 12.43 9.09
CA LEU A 477 -28.29 12.55 7.88
C LEU A 477 -27.90 11.48 6.85
N PRO A 478 -28.85 10.98 6.06
CA PRO A 478 -28.55 10.07 4.97
C PRO A 478 -27.71 10.77 3.89
N VAL A 479 -26.53 10.22 3.64
CA VAL A 479 -25.57 10.61 2.63
C VAL A 479 -25.55 9.55 1.53
N LYS A 480 -25.92 9.96 0.32
CA LYS A 480 -25.95 9.07 -0.82
C LYS A 480 -24.61 9.08 -1.54
N SER A 481 -23.73 8.15 -1.19
CA SER A 481 -22.52 7.91 -1.98
C SER A 481 -22.89 7.49 -3.41
N GLY A 482 -22.26 8.11 -4.39
CA GLY A 482 -22.30 7.64 -5.78
C GLY A 482 -21.56 6.31 -5.93
N SER A 483 -21.80 5.62 -7.05
CA SER A 483 -20.85 4.59 -7.49
C SER A 483 -19.59 5.28 -8.02
N PHE A 484 -18.43 4.69 -7.79
CA PHE A 484 -17.18 5.21 -8.33
C PHE A 484 -16.33 4.06 -8.89
N GLU A 485 -15.34 4.47 -9.66
CA GLU A 485 -14.35 3.57 -10.25
C GLU A 485 -12.98 3.99 -9.76
N GLU A 486 -12.06 3.07 -9.69
CA GLU A 486 -10.67 3.40 -9.41
C GLU A 486 -9.81 2.61 -10.40
N TYR A 487 -8.71 3.18 -10.86
CA TYR A 487 -7.77 2.41 -11.63
C TYR A 487 -6.34 2.83 -11.34
N GLY A 488 -5.43 1.92 -11.60
CA GLY A 488 -4.02 2.21 -11.58
C GLY A 488 -3.22 1.02 -12.05
N GLY A 489 -1.91 1.21 -12.08
CA GLY A 489 -1.00 0.16 -12.51
C GLY A 489 0.43 0.52 -12.23
N TYR A 490 1.32 -0.42 -12.51
CA TYR A 490 2.74 -0.14 -12.57
C TYR A 490 3.40 -0.84 -13.75
N MET A 491 4.55 -0.30 -14.14
CA MET A 491 5.48 -0.90 -15.09
C MET A 491 6.87 -0.92 -14.45
N GLN A 492 7.53 -2.07 -14.46
CA GLN A 492 8.85 -2.29 -13.89
C GLN A 492 9.80 -2.84 -14.94
N PHE A 493 10.96 -2.21 -15.04
CA PHE A 493 12.04 -2.55 -15.97
C PHE A 493 13.27 -2.90 -15.16
N ALA A 494 13.95 -3.99 -15.48
CA ALA A 494 15.19 -4.38 -14.81
C ALA A 494 16.17 -5.04 -15.80
N TYR A 495 17.46 -5.02 -15.44
CA TYR A 495 18.49 -5.70 -16.21
C TYR A 495 19.48 -6.41 -15.30
N GLU A 496 19.74 -7.69 -15.54
CA GLU A 496 20.64 -8.51 -14.73
C GLU A 496 22.09 -8.44 -15.24
N PHE A 497 22.98 -7.93 -14.40
CA PHE A 497 24.42 -7.94 -14.62
C PHE A 497 25.06 -9.06 -13.81
N ASP A 498 25.62 -10.04 -14.50
CA ASP A 498 26.49 -11.04 -13.90
C ASP A 498 27.88 -10.43 -13.64
N ILE A 499 28.06 -9.94 -12.42
CA ILE A 499 29.30 -9.27 -12.00
C ILE A 499 30.40 -10.27 -11.62
N SER A 500 30.12 -11.58 -11.64
CA SER A 500 31.15 -12.62 -11.44
C SER A 500 32.28 -12.56 -12.46
N ARG A 501 31.97 -12.05 -13.65
CA ARG A 501 32.93 -11.80 -14.73
C ARG A 501 34.01 -10.76 -14.37
N TYR A 502 33.78 -9.96 -13.32
CA TYR A 502 34.72 -8.92 -12.85
C TYR A 502 35.39 -9.29 -11.52
N ASN A 503 35.41 -10.57 -11.14
CA ASN A 503 35.88 -11.06 -9.83
C ASN A 503 35.08 -10.51 -8.63
N LEU A 504 33.87 -10.01 -8.86
CA LEU A 504 32.89 -9.71 -7.81
C LEU A 504 31.98 -10.93 -7.61
N VAL A 505 31.19 -10.97 -6.53
CA VAL A 505 30.30 -12.12 -6.27
C VAL A 505 28.86 -11.71 -6.50
N GLY A 506 28.11 -12.55 -7.21
CA GLY A 506 26.66 -12.44 -7.32
C GLY A 506 26.14 -11.78 -8.60
N LEU A 507 24.87 -11.36 -8.54
CA LEU A 507 24.13 -10.70 -9.61
C LEU A 507 23.72 -9.29 -9.16
N LEU A 508 23.97 -8.28 -9.99
CA LEU A 508 23.54 -6.90 -9.76
C LEU A 508 22.39 -6.56 -10.72
N THR A 509 21.28 -6.07 -10.20
CA THR A 509 20.07 -5.82 -10.96
C THR A 509 19.55 -4.42 -10.67
N PRO A 510 19.98 -3.39 -11.40
CA PRO A 510 19.29 -2.11 -11.40
C PRO A 510 17.89 -2.26 -11.98
N PHE A 511 16.95 -1.51 -11.44
CA PHE A 511 15.58 -1.47 -11.91
C PHE A 511 14.98 -0.06 -11.77
N ALA A 512 13.94 0.18 -12.55
CA ALA A 512 13.08 1.34 -12.44
C ALA A 512 11.62 0.89 -12.49
N ARG A 513 10.77 1.49 -11.66
CA ARG A 513 9.32 1.25 -11.63
C ARG A 513 8.57 2.57 -11.71
N LEU A 514 7.53 2.58 -12.54
CA LEU A 514 6.60 3.69 -12.73
C LEU A 514 5.23 3.20 -12.28
N GLY A 515 4.63 3.86 -11.30
CA GLY A 515 3.29 3.56 -10.81
C GLY A 515 2.36 4.74 -11.03
N ILE A 516 1.10 4.45 -11.29
CA ILE A 516 0.02 5.45 -11.33
C ILE A 516 -1.18 4.91 -10.56
N VAL A 517 -1.86 5.81 -9.86
CA VAL A 517 -3.18 5.55 -9.28
C VAL A 517 -4.05 6.77 -9.57
N GLN A 518 -5.28 6.52 -9.99
CA GLN A 518 -6.27 7.53 -10.25
C GLN A 518 -7.57 7.16 -9.56
N ALA A 519 -7.96 7.97 -8.57
CA ALA A 519 -9.30 7.92 -8.01
C ALA A 519 -10.28 8.71 -8.90
N ASN A 520 -11.52 8.24 -9.00
CA ASN A 520 -12.53 8.77 -9.95
C ASN A 520 -13.65 9.60 -9.31
N ASN A 521 -13.61 9.92 -8.03
CA ASN A 521 -14.51 10.93 -7.45
C ASN A 521 -13.71 12.19 -7.11
N ASP A 522 -14.32 13.37 -7.23
CA ASP A 522 -13.61 14.65 -7.04
C ASP A 522 -12.98 14.73 -5.65
N VAL A 523 -13.65 14.16 -4.64
CA VAL A 523 -13.20 14.10 -3.24
C VAL A 523 -11.94 13.26 -3.06
N ALA A 524 -11.92 12.02 -3.55
CA ALA A 524 -10.73 11.16 -3.45
C ALA A 524 -9.72 11.42 -4.56
N LYS A 525 -10.02 12.27 -5.56
CA LYS A 525 -9.04 12.61 -6.60
C LYS A 525 -7.87 13.38 -6.01
N GLU A 526 -8.14 14.34 -5.13
CA GLU A 526 -7.12 15.18 -4.49
C GLU A 526 -6.17 14.39 -3.56
N LEU A 527 -6.68 13.35 -2.90
CA LEU A 527 -5.92 12.53 -1.94
C LEU A 527 -5.43 11.20 -2.53
N GLY A 528 -6.15 10.67 -3.50
CA GLY A 528 -6.02 9.31 -4.01
C GLY A 528 -5.47 9.23 -5.43
N SER A 529 -5.09 10.33 -6.06
CA SER A 529 -4.42 10.29 -7.37
C SER A 529 -2.97 10.74 -7.27
N PHE A 530 -2.04 9.84 -7.62
CA PHE A 530 -0.60 10.12 -7.57
C PHE A 530 0.16 9.25 -8.57
N SER A 531 1.40 9.67 -8.84
CA SER A 531 2.39 8.91 -9.58
C SER A 531 3.55 8.51 -8.66
N GLU A 532 4.02 7.27 -8.81
CA GLU A 532 5.17 6.72 -8.10
C GLU A 532 6.32 6.51 -9.09
N TYR A 533 7.50 6.99 -8.73
CA TYR A 533 8.74 6.73 -9.48
C TYR A 533 9.76 6.09 -8.54
N THR A 534 10.11 4.85 -8.82
CA THR A 534 11.03 4.07 -8.00
C THR A 534 12.26 3.71 -8.82
N PHE A 535 13.44 3.96 -8.27
CA PHE A 535 14.73 3.60 -8.87
C PHE A 535 15.53 2.84 -7.84
N GLY A 536 15.99 1.66 -8.20
CA GLY A 536 16.70 0.83 -7.24
C GLY A 536 17.74 -0.07 -7.86
N VAL A 537 18.47 -0.74 -6.97
CA VAL A 537 19.44 -1.76 -7.29
C VAL A 537 19.29 -2.90 -6.30
N ASN A 538 19.25 -4.11 -6.85
CA ASN A 538 19.25 -5.36 -6.10
C ASN A 538 20.60 -6.05 -6.32
N TRP A 539 21.30 -6.43 -5.26
CA TRP A 539 22.53 -7.20 -5.31
C TRP A 539 22.32 -8.54 -4.63
N LYS A 540 22.13 -9.58 -5.44
CA LYS A 540 22.04 -10.97 -5.00
C LYS A 540 23.43 -11.54 -4.89
N VAL A 541 24.04 -11.44 -3.70
CA VAL A 541 25.39 -11.95 -3.42
C VAL A 541 25.44 -13.46 -3.68
N ASN A 542 24.44 -14.19 -3.19
CA ASN A 542 24.23 -15.61 -3.45
C ASN A 542 22.72 -15.93 -3.31
N PRO A 543 22.28 -17.20 -3.46
CA PRO A 543 20.86 -17.53 -3.33
C PRO A 543 20.22 -17.20 -1.96
N ALA A 544 21.01 -17.09 -0.89
CA ALA A 544 20.54 -16.82 0.46
C ALA A 544 20.63 -15.34 0.84
N VAL A 545 21.56 -14.57 0.28
CA VAL A 545 21.87 -13.19 0.72
C VAL A 545 21.59 -12.18 -0.38
N VAL A 546 20.69 -11.23 -0.09
CA VAL A 546 20.27 -10.17 -1.01
C VAL A 546 20.35 -8.81 -0.32
N LEU A 547 21.06 -7.88 -0.94
CA LEU A 547 21.12 -6.47 -0.55
C LEU A 547 20.30 -5.64 -1.53
N LYS A 548 19.57 -4.64 -1.03
CA LYS A 548 18.77 -3.73 -1.88
C LYS A 548 18.97 -2.30 -1.44
N ALA A 549 18.89 -1.39 -2.41
CA ALA A 549 18.73 0.03 -2.15
C ALA A 549 17.83 0.64 -3.22
N GLU A 550 16.88 1.48 -2.82
CA GLU A 550 15.97 2.16 -3.74
C GLU A 550 15.62 3.56 -3.25
N TYR A 551 15.24 4.41 -4.20
CA TYR A 551 14.73 5.74 -3.96
C TYR A 551 13.39 5.88 -4.65
N ILE A 552 12.39 6.32 -3.88
CA ILE A 552 11.00 6.45 -4.29
C ILE A 552 10.66 7.94 -4.31
N ILE A 553 9.93 8.36 -5.33
CA ILE A 553 9.35 9.70 -5.44
C ILE A 553 7.84 9.51 -5.61
N ILE A 554 7.06 10.13 -4.74
CA ILE A 554 5.60 10.16 -4.84
C ILE A 554 5.19 11.58 -5.19
N GLN A 555 4.38 11.69 -6.24
CA GLN A 555 3.86 12.96 -6.73
C GLN A 555 2.34 12.94 -6.76
N PHE A 556 1.71 13.86 -6.02
CA PHE A 556 0.26 13.97 -5.99
C PHE A 556 -0.24 14.80 -7.17
N ALA A 557 -1.37 14.41 -7.77
CA ALA A 557 -1.87 15.04 -8.99
C ALA A 557 -2.23 16.52 -8.77
N ASP A 558 -2.93 16.81 -7.67
CA ASP A 558 -3.56 18.12 -7.45
C ASP A 558 -2.88 18.94 -6.33
N VAL A 559 -2.05 18.33 -5.47
CA VAL A 559 -1.43 19.00 -4.31
C VAL A 559 0.08 18.77 -4.28
N LYS A 560 0.82 19.60 -5.03
CA LYS A 560 2.29 19.47 -5.16
C LYS A 560 3.06 19.62 -3.87
N ASP A 561 2.51 20.37 -2.91
CA ASP A 561 3.14 20.54 -1.60
C ASP A 561 3.08 19.23 -0.78
N ARG A 562 2.40 18.18 -1.26
CA ARG A 562 2.42 16.83 -0.68
C ARG A 562 3.46 15.90 -1.32
N ASP A 563 4.16 16.31 -2.39
CA ASP A 563 5.20 15.49 -3.01
C ASP A 563 6.30 15.16 -1.98
N PHE A 564 6.79 13.93 -1.97
CA PHE A 564 7.89 13.53 -1.10
C PHE A 564 8.77 12.46 -1.73
N GLY A 565 9.99 12.36 -1.19
CA GLY A 565 10.94 11.31 -1.53
C GLY A 565 11.15 10.36 -0.35
N ALA A 566 11.58 9.14 -0.62
CA ALA A 566 11.99 8.21 0.41
C ALA A 566 13.13 7.33 -0.09
N PHE A 567 14.13 7.12 0.76
CA PHE A 567 15.21 6.16 0.51
C PHE A 567 14.98 4.93 1.37
N PHE A 568 15.12 3.76 0.75
CA PHE A 568 15.04 2.47 1.43
C PHE A 568 16.28 1.66 1.10
N SER A 569 16.73 0.87 2.07
CA SER A 569 17.70 -0.19 1.82
C SER A 569 17.38 -1.40 2.69
N SER A 570 17.64 -2.60 2.18
CA SER A 570 17.45 -3.81 2.97
C SER A 570 18.57 -4.83 2.82
N PHE A 571 18.72 -5.64 3.85
CA PHE A 571 19.56 -6.81 3.92
C PHE A 571 18.71 -8.03 4.26
N ASN A 572 18.62 -8.96 3.31
CA ASN A 572 17.76 -10.13 3.40
C ASN A 572 18.63 -11.40 3.46
N VAL A 573 18.31 -12.29 4.40
CA VAL A 573 18.95 -13.60 4.53
C VAL A 573 17.88 -14.68 4.53
N SER A 574 17.91 -15.57 3.54
CA SER A 574 17.02 -16.73 3.40
C SER A 574 17.72 -18.01 3.88
N PHE A 575 16.96 -18.96 4.42
CA PHE A 575 17.47 -20.24 4.92
C PHE A 575 16.55 -21.41 4.62
#